data_AF-X1LS07-F1
#
_entry.id   AF-X1LS07-F1
#
_cell.length_a   1.000
_cell.length_b   1.000
_cell.length_c   1.000
_cell.angle_alpha   90.00
_cell.angle_beta   90.00
_cell.angle_gamma   90.00
#
_symmetry.space_group_name_H-M   'P 1'
#
loop_
_entity.id
_entity.type
_entity.pdbx_description
1 polymer ?
#
loop_
_entity_poly.entity_id
_entity_poly.type
_entity_poly.pdbx_seq_one_letter_code
_entity_poly.pdbx_strand_id
1 'polypeptide(L)'
;MWSYLAKGDMAHTLVMTAINSLSMVLLYAPLAQFLLGISGIVIPWKTIAFSVAVYICLPLLCGYFTRTQTIKRRGIVWFETKLVPPLRTVSIIALLITLVILFSLQGNIITELPAAVGMIAIGIFLNILFVFALTYLISKPIRLSYEDAAPTAIIAGSNHFEVAVAVATTVFGLSSGEALATVVGVLTEVPFMLFLVWLCRKTRGFFYQPQLQYVDGDSEGASN
;
A
#
# COMPACT_ATOMS: atom_id res chain seq x y z
N MET A 1 5.11 -7.48 -0.70
CA MET A 1 6.56 -7.70 -0.49
C MET A 1 6.89 -7.71 0.99
N TRP A 2 6.51 -6.68 1.75
CA TRP A 2 6.69 -6.62 3.20
C TRP A 2 6.13 -7.83 3.95
N SER A 3 4.90 -8.25 3.64
CA SER A 3 4.28 -9.46 4.22
C SER A 3 5.11 -10.73 3.98
N TYR A 4 5.68 -10.86 2.78
CA TYR A 4 6.57 -11.98 2.45
C TYR A 4 7.82 -11.96 3.34
N LEU A 5 8.45 -10.80 3.52
CA LEU A 5 9.59 -10.65 4.42
C LEU A 5 9.23 -10.88 5.90
N ALA A 6 8.00 -10.54 6.29
CA ALA A 6 7.47 -10.78 7.63
C ALA A 6 7.03 -12.24 7.87
N LYS A 7 7.05 -13.10 6.84
CA LYS A 7 6.49 -14.47 6.88
C LYS A 7 4.98 -14.50 7.20
N GLY A 8 4.23 -13.57 6.63
CA GLY A 8 2.76 -13.55 6.71
C GLY A 8 2.10 -14.30 5.56
N ASP A 9 0.78 -14.49 5.67
CA ASP A 9 -0.04 -15.07 4.62
C ASP A 9 -0.17 -14.11 3.42
N MET A 10 0.25 -14.61 2.26
CA MET A 10 0.22 -13.90 1.00
C MET A 10 -1.19 -13.83 0.39
N ALA A 11 -2.04 -14.81 0.65
CA ALA A 11 -3.43 -14.80 0.20
C ALA A 11 -4.21 -13.73 0.96
N HIS A 12 -4.12 -13.72 2.30
CA HIS A 12 -4.69 -12.67 3.13
C HIS A 12 -4.16 -11.28 2.76
N THR A 13 -2.85 -11.16 2.54
CA THR A 13 -2.24 -9.90 2.07
C THR A 13 -2.88 -9.39 0.77
N LEU A 14 -3.09 -10.28 -0.20
CA LEU A 14 -3.67 -9.91 -1.48
C LEU A 14 -5.11 -9.40 -1.32
N VAL A 15 -5.91 -10.09 -0.51
CA VAL A 15 -7.31 -9.71 -0.23
C VAL A 15 -7.37 -8.36 0.47
N MET A 16 -6.57 -8.18 1.54
CA MET A 16 -6.56 -6.93 2.31
C MET A 16 -6.11 -5.73 1.46
N THR A 17 -5.07 -5.89 0.64
CA THR A 17 -4.64 -4.83 -0.28
C THR A 17 -5.72 -4.50 -1.30
N ALA A 18 -6.42 -5.51 -1.84
CA ALA A 18 -7.52 -5.27 -2.77
C ALA A 18 -8.68 -4.50 -2.12
N ILE A 19 -9.06 -4.86 -0.90
CA ILE A 19 -10.09 -4.17 -0.12
C ILE A 19 -9.67 -2.73 0.18
N ASN A 20 -8.41 -2.51 0.59
CA ASN A 20 -7.86 -1.18 0.84
C ASN A 20 -7.94 -0.29 -0.41
N SER A 21 -7.46 -0.79 -1.55
CA SER A 21 -7.48 -0.03 -2.80
C SER A 21 -8.90 0.28 -3.28
N LEU A 22 -9.85 -0.65 -3.12
CA LEU A 22 -11.25 -0.40 -3.47
C LEU A 22 -11.89 0.63 -2.52
N SER A 23 -11.58 0.54 -1.23
CA SER A 23 -12.05 1.49 -0.22
C SER A 23 -11.54 2.89 -0.51
N MET A 24 -10.29 3.03 -0.94
CA MET A 24 -9.70 4.32 -1.35
C MET A 24 -10.50 4.99 -2.48
N VAL A 25 -11.02 4.23 -3.46
CA VAL A 25 -11.83 4.82 -4.55
C VAL A 25 -13.05 5.57 -4.01
N LEU A 26 -13.67 5.07 -2.93
CA LEU A 26 -14.90 5.62 -2.37
C LEU A 26 -14.63 6.60 -1.22
N LEU A 27 -13.69 6.28 -0.34
CA LEU A 27 -13.48 6.99 0.92
C LEU A 27 -12.42 8.10 0.83
N TYR A 28 -11.52 8.04 -0.15
CA TYR A 28 -10.41 9.00 -0.23
C TYR A 28 -10.89 10.45 -0.36
N ALA A 29 -11.75 10.75 -1.34
CA ALA A 29 -12.23 12.11 -1.57
C ALA A 29 -13.08 12.65 -0.40
N PRO A 30 -14.06 11.89 0.15
CA PRO A 30 -14.80 12.32 1.35
C PRO A 30 -13.90 12.57 2.57
N LEU A 31 -12.94 11.67 2.85
CA LEU A 31 -12.05 11.81 4.00
C LEU A 31 -11.09 12.99 3.83
N ALA A 32 -10.53 13.17 2.64
CA ALA A 32 -9.66 14.31 2.34
C ALA A 32 -10.41 15.63 2.53
N GLN A 33 -11.65 15.73 2.03
CA GLN A 33 -12.49 16.91 2.21
C GLN A 33 -12.82 17.18 3.68
N PHE A 34 -13.15 16.13 4.44
CA PHE A 34 -13.45 16.27 5.86
C PHE A 34 -12.22 16.76 6.64
N LEU A 35 -11.07 16.11 6.46
CA LEU A 35 -9.84 16.42 7.18
C LEU A 35 -9.28 17.80 6.82
N LEU A 36 -9.22 18.14 5.52
CA LEU A 36 -8.73 19.45 5.07
C LEU A 36 -9.74 20.57 5.31
N GLY A 37 -11.03 20.25 5.31
CA GLY A 37 -12.10 21.19 5.68
C GLY A 37 -12.00 21.63 7.14
N ILE A 38 -11.62 20.73 8.05
CA ILE A 38 -11.32 21.08 9.46
C ILE A 38 -10.13 22.04 9.55
N SER A 39 -9.15 21.90 8.66
CA SER A 39 -8.00 22.81 8.55
C SER A 39 -8.30 24.14 7.82
N GLY A 40 -9.56 24.37 7.41
CA GLY A 40 -9.98 25.60 6.72
C GLY A 40 -9.60 25.68 5.24
N ILE A 41 -9.12 24.58 4.65
CA ILE A 41 -8.72 24.54 3.24
C ILE A 41 -9.94 24.16 2.39
N VAL A 42 -10.36 25.08 1.52
CA VAL A 42 -11.48 24.83 0.59
C VAL A 42 -10.95 24.10 -0.64
N ILE A 43 -11.32 22.83 -0.78
CA ILE A 43 -10.88 22.02 -1.92
C ILE A 43 -11.90 22.10 -3.06
N PRO A 44 -11.48 22.35 -4.32
CA PRO A 44 -12.37 22.34 -5.47
C PRO A 44 -12.84 20.90 -5.78
N TRP A 45 -14.00 20.50 -5.25
CA TRP A 45 -14.56 19.15 -5.36
C TRP A 45 -14.66 18.62 -6.80
N LYS A 46 -14.98 19.51 -7.75
CA LYS A 46 -15.04 19.15 -9.18
C LYS A 46 -13.68 18.68 -9.70
N THR A 47 -12.60 19.32 -9.27
CA THR A 47 -11.23 18.97 -9.66
C THR A 47 -10.82 17.65 -9.04
N ILE A 48 -11.11 17.42 -7.76
CA ILE A 48 -10.81 16.13 -7.11
C ILE A 48 -11.56 15.00 -7.80
N ALA A 49 -12.87 15.15 -8.02
CA ALA A 49 -13.70 14.12 -8.65
C ALA A 49 -13.22 13.80 -10.07
N PHE A 50 -12.85 14.82 -10.84
CA PHE A 50 -12.28 14.63 -12.18
C PHE A 50 -10.93 13.91 -12.13
N SER A 51 -10.02 14.32 -11.24
CA SER A 51 -8.73 13.67 -11.04
C SER A 51 -8.89 12.21 -10.62
N VAL A 52 -9.78 11.90 -9.67
CA VAL A 52 -10.08 10.51 -9.28
C VAL A 52 -10.62 9.70 -10.46
N ALA A 53 -11.56 10.27 -11.24
CA ALA A 53 -12.10 9.58 -12.40
C ALA A 53 -11.02 9.26 -13.45
N VAL A 54 -10.12 10.21 -13.73
CA VAL A 54 -9.06 10.04 -14.73
C VAL A 54 -7.91 9.18 -14.24
N TYR A 55 -7.44 9.36 -13.00
CA TYR A 55 -6.27 8.65 -12.48
C TYR A 55 -6.59 7.28 -11.87
N ILE A 56 -7.82 7.04 -11.42
CA ILE A 56 -8.21 5.78 -10.78
C ILE A 56 -9.24 5.03 -11.63
N CYS A 57 -10.39 5.65 -11.92
CA CYS A 57 -11.49 4.92 -12.59
C CYS A 57 -11.13 4.52 -14.02
N LEU A 58 -10.51 5.40 -14.81
CA LEU A 58 -10.16 5.11 -16.19
C LEU A 58 -9.11 3.98 -16.33
N PRO A 59 -7.96 3.98 -15.61
CA PRO A 59 -7.02 2.86 -15.63
C PRO A 59 -7.65 1.55 -15.14
N LEU A 60 -8.52 1.59 -14.14
CA LEU A 60 -9.21 0.41 -13.62
C LEU A 60 -10.17 -0.19 -14.66
N LEU A 61 -10.96 0.65 -15.34
CA LEU A 61 -11.84 0.23 -16.43
C LEU A 61 -11.03 -0.34 -17.60
N CYS A 62 -9.96 0.35 -18.03
CA CYS A 62 -9.06 -0.14 -19.07
C CYS A 62 -8.45 -1.50 -18.69
N GLY A 63 -8.00 -1.66 -17.44
CA GLY A 63 -7.46 -2.92 -16.93
C GLY A 63 -8.50 -4.04 -16.92
N TYR A 64 -9.73 -3.76 -16.46
CA TYR A 64 -10.84 -4.70 -16.44
C TYR A 64 -11.21 -5.18 -17.85
N PHE A 65 -11.38 -4.25 -18.80
CA PHE A 65 -11.69 -4.59 -20.19
C PHE A 65 -10.54 -5.35 -20.85
N THR A 66 -9.29 -4.93 -20.62
CA THR A 66 -8.10 -5.62 -21.15
C THR A 66 -8.04 -7.06 -20.63
N ARG A 67 -8.25 -7.26 -19.32
CA ARG A 67 -8.28 -8.60 -18.72
C ARG A 67 -9.40 -9.45 -19.30
N THR A 68 -10.64 -8.96 -19.25
CA THR A 68 -11.83 -9.71 -19.68
C THR A 68 -11.75 -10.09 -21.16
N GLN A 69 -11.37 -9.14 -22.02
CA GLN A 69 -11.28 -9.39 -23.45
C GLN A 69 -10.12 -10.33 -23.81
N THR A 70 -8.98 -10.21 -23.12
CA THR A 70 -7.83 -11.09 -23.37
C THR A 70 -8.12 -12.51 -22.93
N ILE A 71 -8.69 -12.70 -21.73
CA ILE A 71 -9.05 -14.04 -21.24
C ILE A 71 -10.09 -14.67 -22.15
N LYS A 72 -11.11 -13.92 -22.59
CA LYS A 72 -12.14 -14.42 -23.52
C LYS A 72 -11.56 -14.85 -24.87
N ARG A 73 -10.53 -14.16 -25.39
CA ARG A 73 -9.94 -14.44 -26.71
C ARG A 73 -8.81 -15.46 -26.70
N ARG A 74 -7.99 -15.50 -25.64
CA ARG A 74 -6.72 -16.26 -25.61
C ARG A 74 -6.58 -17.20 -24.40
N GLY A 75 -7.55 -17.20 -23.49
CA GLY A 75 -7.52 -18.02 -22.27
C GLY A 75 -6.65 -17.45 -21.15
N ILE A 76 -6.81 -18.01 -19.95
CA ILE A 76 -6.13 -17.55 -18.72
C ILE A 76 -4.62 -17.80 -18.76
N VAL A 77 -4.19 -18.95 -19.31
CA VAL A 77 -2.77 -19.34 -19.37
C VAL A 77 -1.97 -18.36 -20.24
N TRP A 78 -2.54 -17.91 -21.36
CA TRP A 78 -1.90 -16.91 -22.21
C TRP A 78 -1.81 -15.54 -21.51
N PHE A 79 -2.87 -15.13 -20.82
CA PHE A 79 -2.90 -13.88 -20.06
C PHE A 79 -1.77 -13.86 -19.01
N GLU A 80 -1.62 -14.93 -18.23
CA GLU A 80 -0.60 -15.01 -17.17
C GLU A 80 0.84 -15.13 -17.69
N THR A 81 1.05 -15.82 -18.81
CA THR A 81 2.41 -16.09 -19.32
C THR A 81 2.91 -15.06 -20.32
N LYS A 82 2.03 -14.35 -21.04
CA LYS A 82 2.42 -13.42 -22.10
C LYS A 82 2.05 -11.96 -21.84
N LEU A 83 0.92 -11.69 -21.18
CA LEU A 83 0.48 -10.31 -20.94
C LEU A 83 0.92 -9.78 -19.57
N VAL A 84 0.79 -10.59 -18.51
CA VAL A 84 1.15 -10.17 -17.14
C VAL A 84 2.65 -9.85 -16.97
N PRO A 85 3.61 -10.61 -17.52
CA PRO A 85 5.03 -10.32 -17.31
C PRO A 85 5.49 -8.95 -17.84
N PRO A 86 5.21 -8.55 -19.10
CA PRO A 86 5.62 -7.23 -19.59
C PRO A 86 4.89 -6.09 -18.87
N LEU A 87 3.61 -6.25 -18.51
CA LEU A 87 2.88 -5.24 -17.74
C LEU A 87 3.51 -4.98 -16.38
N ARG A 88 3.99 -6.03 -15.70
CA ARG A 88 4.72 -5.91 -14.44
C ARG A 88 5.98 -5.07 -14.60
N THR A 89 6.79 -5.35 -15.63
CA THR A 89 8.01 -4.61 -15.92
C THR A 89 7.71 -3.14 -16.25
N VAL A 90 6.72 -2.88 -17.10
CA VAL A 90 6.30 -1.51 -17.46
C VAL A 90 5.83 -0.74 -16.22
N SER A 91 5.04 -1.37 -15.35
CA SER A 91 4.58 -0.75 -14.10
C SER A 91 5.74 -0.36 -13.19
N ILE A 92 6.74 -1.24 -13.05
CA ILE A 92 7.94 -0.97 -12.24
C ILE A 92 8.72 0.20 -12.84
N ILE A 93 8.94 0.21 -14.16
CA ILE A 93 9.63 1.29 -14.85
C ILE A 93 8.88 2.63 -14.70
N ALA A 94 7.57 2.64 -14.89
CA ALA A 94 6.75 3.85 -14.76
C ALA A 94 6.79 4.42 -13.34
N LEU A 95 6.73 3.54 -12.33
CA LEU A 95 6.87 3.93 -10.92
C LEU A 95 8.26 4.51 -10.64
N LEU A 96 9.33 3.87 -11.11
CA LEU A 96 10.71 4.36 -10.98
C LEU A 96 10.91 5.72 -11.67
N ILE A 97 10.39 5.90 -12.88
CA ILE A 97 10.46 7.19 -13.59
C ILE A 97 9.75 8.28 -12.79
N THR A 98 8.53 7.98 -12.31
CA THR A 98 7.76 8.91 -11.47
C THR A 98 8.55 9.29 -10.22
N LEU A 99 9.14 8.30 -9.56
CA LEU A 99 9.98 8.49 -8.37
C LEU A 99 11.17 9.42 -8.66
N VAL A 100 11.92 9.15 -9.72
CA VAL A 100 13.08 9.96 -10.13
C VAL A 100 12.66 11.39 -10.44
N ILE A 101 11.56 11.60 -11.17
CA ILE A 101 11.04 12.92 -11.49
C ILE A 101 10.66 13.67 -10.20
N LEU A 102 9.92 13.04 -9.29
CA LEU A 102 9.50 13.68 -8.04
C LEU A 102 10.68 14.11 -7.18
N PHE A 103 11.68 13.25 -7.01
CA PHE A 103 12.91 13.61 -6.28
C PHE A 103 13.73 14.67 -7.00
N SER A 104 13.81 14.63 -8.33
CA SER A 104 14.50 15.66 -9.10
C SER A 104 13.85 17.02 -8.96
N LEU A 105 12.51 17.08 -8.87
CA LEU A 105 11.77 18.32 -8.73
C LEU A 105 11.86 18.92 -7.32
N GLN A 106 11.88 18.07 -6.28
CA GLN A 106 11.95 18.50 -4.88
C GLN A 106 13.35 18.46 -4.26
N GLY A 107 14.36 18.03 -5.02
CA GLY A 107 15.71 17.76 -4.50
C GLY A 107 16.35 18.97 -3.81
N ASN A 108 16.23 20.17 -4.39
CA ASN A 108 16.78 21.40 -3.81
C ASN A 108 16.17 21.70 -2.44
N ILE A 109 14.84 21.61 -2.33
CA ILE A 109 14.12 21.87 -1.07
C ILE A 109 14.53 20.86 0.01
N ILE A 110 14.68 19.59 -0.38
CA ILE A 110 15.13 18.52 0.54
C ILE A 110 16.53 18.81 1.08
N THR A 111 17.45 19.32 0.25
CA THR A 111 18.82 19.64 0.65
C THR A 111 18.93 20.95 1.45
N GLU A 112 18.10 21.94 1.15
CA GLU A 112 18.13 23.25 1.81
C GLU A 112 17.47 23.23 3.19
N LEU A 113 16.45 22.37 3.40
CA LEU A 113 15.66 22.31 4.63
C LEU A 113 15.69 20.91 5.30
N PRO A 114 16.87 20.38 5.66
CA PRO A 114 16.98 19.03 6.22
C PRO A 114 16.24 18.87 7.56
N ALA A 115 16.17 19.94 8.37
CA ALA A 115 15.43 19.94 9.62
C ALA A 115 13.91 19.77 9.40
N ALA A 116 13.36 20.43 8.37
CA ALA A 116 11.94 20.31 8.02
C ALA A 116 11.61 18.89 7.53
N VAL A 117 12.47 18.33 6.68
CA VAL A 117 12.36 16.94 6.22
C VAL A 117 12.39 15.96 7.41
N GLY A 118 13.28 16.18 8.38
CA GLY A 118 13.35 15.37 9.60
C GLY A 118 12.07 15.44 10.43
N MET A 119 11.50 16.63 10.62
CA MET A 119 10.23 16.80 11.35
C MET A 119 9.07 16.09 10.65
N ILE A 120 8.99 16.21 9.31
CA ILE A 120 7.99 15.49 8.51
C ILE A 120 8.17 13.98 8.65
N ALA A 121 9.39 13.49 8.49
CA ALA A 121 9.71 12.06 8.59
C ALA A 121 9.32 11.48 9.95
N ILE A 122 9.56 12.21 11.05
CA ILE A 122 9.14 11.81 12.39
C ILE A 122 7.61 11.76 12.48
N GLY A 123 6.91 12.76 11.97
CA GLY A 123 5.44 12.77 11.96
C GLY A 123 4.85 11.57 11.20
N ILE A 124 5.38 11.29 10.02
CA ILE A 124 5.00 10.12 9.20
C ILE A 124 5.30 8.83 9.96
N PHE A 125 6.50 8.69 10.53
CA PHE A 125 6.89 7.49 11.28
C PHE A 125 5.96 7.23 12.46
N LEU A 126 5.64 8.26 13.24
CA LEU A 126 4.75 8.14 14.39
C LEU A 126 3.33 7.75 13.95
N ASN A 127 2.84 8.30 12.85
CA ASN A 127 1.54 7.92 12.30
C ASN A 127 1.52 6.44 11.88
N ILE A 128 2.52 6.02 11.10
CA ILE A 128 2.68 4.63 10.65
C ILE A 128 2.76 3.69 11.84
N LEU A 129 3.60 4.02 12.83
CA LEU A 129 3.79 3.20 14.02
C LEU A 129 2.52 3.13 14.86
N PHE A 130 1.78 4.22 14.98
CA PHE A 130 0.52 4.27 15.72
C PHE A 130 -0.53 3.36 15.08
N VAL A 131 -0.79 3.52 13.77
CA VAL A 131 -1.79 2.70 13.06
C VAL A 131 -1.38 1.24 13.02
N PHE A 132 -0.09 0.96 12.80
CA PHE A 132 0.47 -0.38 12.87
C PHE A 132 0.25 -0.99 14.26
N ALA A 133 0.67 -0.32 15.32
CA ALA A 133 0.60 -0.84 16.69
C ALA A 133 -0.86 -1.07 17.10
N LEU A 134 -1.75 -0.13 16.78
CA LEU A 134 -3.17 -0.25 17.04
C LEU A 134 -3.75 -1.50 16.35
N THR A 135 -3.50 -1.67 15.06
CA THR A 135 -4.00 -2.80 14.27
C THR A 135 -3.40 -4.12 14.74
N TYR A 136 -2.09 -4.15 15.02
CA TYR A 136 -1.39 -5.33 15.48
C TYR A 136 -1.85 -5.78 16.87
N LEU A 137 -2.07 -4.84 17.78
CA LEU A 137 -2.58 -5.13 19.13
C LEU A 137 -4.04 -5.58 19.10
N ILE A 138 -4.89 -4.97 18.27
CA ILE A 138 -6.30 -5.36 18.07
C ILE A 138 -6.43 -6.73 17.40
N SER A 139 -5.44 -7.15 16.61
CA SER A 139 -5.45 -8.47 15.97
C SER A 139 -5.46 -9.61 17.01
N LYS A 140 -4.93 -9.38 18.21
CA LYS A 140 -4.87 -10.37 19.29
C LYS A 140 -6.24 -10.73 19.90
N PRO A 141 -7.08 -9.77 20.39
CA PRO A 141 -8.41 -10.09 20.89
C PRO A 141 -9.34 -10.69 19.82
N ILE A 142 -9.12 -10.37 18.54
CA ILE A 142 -9.86 -10.96 17.41
C ILE A 142 -9.35 -12.39 17.06
N ARG A 143 -8.31 -12.87 17.77
CA ARG A 143 -7.70 -14.21 17.61
C ARG A 143 -7.12 -14.47 16.21
N LEU A 144 -6.59 -13.44 15.57
CA LEU A 144 -5.82 -13.63 14.34
C LEU A 144 -4.51 -14.37 14.64
N SER A 145 -4.12 -15.25 13.73
CA SER A 145 -2.80 -15.86 13.75
C SER A 145 -1.72 -14.81 13.49
N TYR A 146 -0.46 -15.07 13.84
CA TYR A 146 0.65 -14.18 13.45
C TYR A 146 0.66 -13.94 11.93
N GLU A 147 0.39 -15.01 11.17
CA GLU A 147 0.50 -15.03 9.72
C GLU A 147 -0.54 -14.10 9.08
N ASP A 148 -1.67 -13.83 9.75
CA ASP A 148 -2.69 -12.88 9.31
C ASP A 148 -2.52 -11.49 9.97
N ALA A 149 -2.15 -11.45 11.25
CA ALA A 149 -2.01 -10.21 12.02
C ALA A 149 -0.87 -9.33 11.51
N ALA A 150 0.28 -9.92 11.20
CA ALA A 150 1.44 -9.19 10.67
C ALA A 150 1.15 -8.48 9.34
N PRO A 151 0.64 -9.16 8.29
CA PRO A 151 0.29 -8.48 7.05
C PRO A 151 -0.85 -7.48 7.22
N THR A 152 -1.85 -7.76 8.06
CA THR A 152 -2.94 -6.80 8.32
C THR A 152 -2.40 -5.50 8.89
N ALA A 153 -1.53 -5.57 9.91
CA ALA A 153 -0.94 -4.39 10.53
C ALA A 153 0.02 -3.64 9.58
N ILE A 154 0.82 -4.36 8.79
CA ILE A 154 1.72 -3.74 7.82
C ILE A 154 0.93 -3.00 6.73
N ILE A 155 -0.15 -3.59 6.20
CA ILE A 155 -1.01 -2.93 5.20
C ILE A 155 -1.68 -1.71 5.81
N ALA A 156 -2.18 -1.80 7.04
CA ALA A 156 -2.80 -0.66 7.72
C ALA A 156 -1.84 0.51 7.92
N GLY A 157 -0.57 0.24 8.19
CA GLY A 157 0.46 1.28 8.33
C GLY A 157 1.07 1.77 7.01
N SER A 158 0.81 1.09 5.88
CA SER A 158 1.39 1.44 4.57
C SER A 158 0.59 2.53 3.87
N ASN A 159 1.27 3.37 3.08
CA ASN A 159 0.64 4.52 2.41
C ASN A 159 0.67 4.38 0.87
N HIS A 160 -0.34 4.96 0.21
CA HIS A 160 -0.38 5.08 -1.25
C HIS A 160 0.16 6.45 -1.69
N PHE A 161 1.48 6.57 -1.80
CA PHE A 161 2.10 7.86 -2.09
C PHE A 161 1.83 8.37 -3.49
N GLU A 162 1.69 7.50 -4.48
CA GLU A 162 1.48 7.92 -5.87
C GLU A 162 0.22 8.78 -5.99
N VAL A 163 -0.86 8.34 -5.32
CA VAL A 163 -2.11 9.08 -5.24
C VAL A 163 -1.95 10.34 -4.39
N ALA A 164 -1.26 10.25 -3.25
CA ALA A 164 -1.04 11.39 -2.35
C ALA A 164 -0.28 12.52 -3.04
N VAL A 165 0.80 12.21 -3.76
CA VAL A 165 1.60 13.16 -4.54
C VAL A 165 0.76 13.77 -5.66
N ALA A 166 0.02 12.96 -6.41
CA ALA A 166 -0.81 13.46 -7.51
C ALA A 166 -1.85 14.49 -7.00
N VAL A 167 -2.48 14.22 -5.86
CA VAL A 167 -3.46 15.12 -5.27
C VAL A 167 -2.80 16.34 -4.66
N ALA A 168 -1.71 16.19 -3.92
CA ALA A 168 -0.99 17.31 -3.32
C ALA A 168 -0.49 18.30 -4.37
N THR A 169 0.12 17.80 -5.44
CA THR A 169 0.61 18.63 -6.56
C THR A 169 -0.52 19.29 -7.35
N THR A 170 -1.66 18.64 -7.51
CA THR A 170 -2.82 19.21 -8.21
C THR A 170 -3.54 20.28 -7.39
N VAL A 171 -3.63 20.10 -6.07
CA VAL A 171 -4.41 20.98 -5.17
C VAL A 171 -3.56 22.13 -4.64
N PHE A 172 -2.34 21.85 -4.19
CA PHE A 172 -1.47 22.83 -3.52
C PHE A 172 -0.30 23.31 -4.39
N GLY A 173 -0.09 22.66 -5.54
CA GLY A 173 1.02 22.95 -6.44
C GLY A 173 2.26 22.15 -6.12
N LEU A 174 3.20 22.12 -7.08
CA LEU A 174 4.42 21.32 -6.97
C LEU A 174 5.39 21.82 -5.88
N SER A 175 5.50 23.14 -5.70
CA SER A 175 6.44 23.76 -4.77
C SER A 175 5.90 23.89 -3.34
N SER A 176 4.76 23.27 -3.03
CA SER A 176 4.11 23.40 -1.73
C SER A 176 4.73 22.49 -0.66
N GLY A 177 4.52 22.83 0.61
CA GLY A 177 4.98 22.01 1.74
C GLY A 177 4.25 20.66 1.81
N GLU A 178 3.01 20.60 1.34
CA GLU A 178 2.22 19.37 1.22
C GLU A 178 2.81 18.44 0.17
N ALA A 179 3.16 18.97 -1.01
CA ALA A 179 3.84 18.21 -2.05
C ALA A 179 5.20 17.69 -1.55
N LEU A 180 5.97 18.50 -0.83
CA LEU A 180 7.22 18.06 -0.19
C LEU A 180 6.97 16.90 0.79
N ALA A 181 5.95 17.02 1.65
CA ALA A 181 5.64 15.99 2.63
C ALA A 181 5.31 14.63 2.00
N THR A 182 4.60 14.63 0.87
CA THR A 182 4.30 13.39 0.14
C THR A 182 5.54 12.72 -0.44
N VAL A 183 6.51 13.49 -0.95
CA VAL A 183 7.79 12.96 -1.47
C VAL A 183 8.69 12.44 -0.35
N VAL A 184 8.75 13.15 0.79
CA VAL A 184 9.46 12.68 1.99
C VAL A 184 8.86 11.37 2.51
N GLY A 185 7.54 11.23 2.43
CA GLY A 185 6.86 9.97 2.73
C GLY A 185 7.37 8.81 1.88
N VAL A 186 7.46 8.99 0.56
CA VAL A 186 8.00 7.95 -0.34
C VAL A 186 9.44 7.58 0.03
N LEU A 187 10.28 8.58 0.33
CA LEU A 187 11.68 8.38 0.71
C LEU A 187 11.81 7.51 1.96
N THR A 188 10.93 7.73 2.92
CA THR A 188 11.02 7.16 4.27
C THR A 188 10.21 5.87 4.43
N GLU A 189 9.29 5.56 3.51
CA GLU A 189 8.46 4.34 3.57
C GLU A 189 9.31 3.07 3.65
N VAL A 190 10.29 2.91 2.74
CA VAL A 190 11.08 1.67 2.66
C VAL A 190 11.80 1.36 3.98
N PRO A 191 12.58 2.28 4.60
CA PRO A 191 13.21 1.99 5.88
C PRO A 191 12.19 1.76 7.01
N PHE A 192 11.07 2.49 7.02
CA PHE A 192 10.04 2.31 8.05
C PHE A 192 9.33 0.96 7.92
N MET A 193 9.01 0.51 6.70
CA MET A 193 8.42 -0.80 6.46
C MET A 193 9.38 -1.93 6.80
N LEU A 194 10.67 -1.80 6.49
CA LEU A 194 11.68 -2.77 6.92
C LEU A 194 11.80 -2.84 8.45
N PHE A 195 11.70 -1.70 9.13
CA PHE A 195 11.65 -1.66 10.60
C PHE A 195 10.42 -2.37 11.15
N LEU A 196 9.23 -2.16 10.57
CA LEU A 196 8.01 -2.87 10.97
C LEU A 196 8.10 -4.38 10.72
N VAL A 197 8.67 -4.79 9.57
CA VAL A 197 8.92 -6.21 9.27
C VAL A 197 9.83 -6.83 10.34
N TRP A 198 10.90 -6.14 10.71
CA TRP A 198 11.77 -6.58 11.80
C TRP A 198 11.02 -6.70 13.13
N LEU A 199 10.17 -5.72 13.44
CA LEU A 199 9.35 -5.71 14.65
C LEU A 199 8.34 -6.86 14.68
N CYS A 200 7.64 -7.14 13.58
CA CYS A 200 6.77 -8.30 13.43
C CYS A 200 7.54 -9.60 13.68
N ARG A 201 8.68 -9.78 13.00
CA ARG A 201 9.49 -11.00 13.15
C ARG A 201 9.97 -11.21 14.58
N LYS A 202 10.35 -10.14 15.28
CA LYS A 202 10.78 -10.19 16.68
C LYS A 202 9.62 -10.51 17.64
N THR A 203 8.41 -10.07 17.31
CA THR A 203 7.20 -10.25 18.14
C THR A 203 6.35 -11.46 17.73
N ARG A 204 6.87 -12.35 16.89
CA ARG A 204 6.14 -13.55 16.40
C ARG A 204 5.61 -14.43 17.53
N GLY A 205 6.34 -14.54 18.65
CA GLY A 205 5.92 -15.32 19.82
C GLY A 205 4.77 -14.69 20.63
N PHE A 206 4.33 -13.48 20.29
CA PHE A 206 3.22 -12.79 20.98
C PHE A 206 1.84 -13.26 20.53
N PHE A 207 1.76 -13.96 19.39
CA PHE A 207 0.52 -14.42 18.77
C PHE A 207 0.35 -15.93 18.93
N TYR A 208 -0.91 -16.35 18.92
CA TYR A 208 -1.27 -17.76 18.88
C TYR A 208 -0.79 -18.39 17.57
N GLN A 209 -0.05 -19.49 17.68
CA GLN A 209 0.34 -20.32 16.54
C GLN A 209 -0.68 -21.47 16.46
N PRO A 210 -1.55 -21.51 15.43
CA PRO A 210 -2.35 -22.69 15.18
C PRO A 210 -1.37 -23.86 14.95
N GLN A 211 -1.47 -24.91 15.76
CA GLN A 211 -0.77 -26.16 15.46
C GLN A 211 -1.34 -26.65 14.12
N LEU A 212 -0.54 -26.61 13.06
CA LEU A 212 -0.84 -27.33 11.83
C LEU A 212 -0.98 -28.80 12.21
N GLN A 213 -2.22 -29.25 12.33
CA GLN A 213 -2.56 -30.65 12.52
C GLN A 213 -2.15 -31.33 11.22
N TYR A 214 -0.93 -31.89 11.21
CA TYR A 214 -0.49 -32.77 10.15
C TYR A 214 -1.43 -33.97 10.19
N VAL A 215 -2.35 -34.02 9.23
CA VAL A 215 -3.12 -35.24 8.97
C VAL A 215 -2.09 -36.20 8.41
N ASP A 216 -1.58 -37.09 9.26
CA ASP A 216 -0.80 -38.24 8.82
C ASP A 216 -1.66 -39.00 7.80
N GLY A 217 -1.34 -38.82 6.52
CA GLY A 217 -1.88 -39.63 5.43
C GLY A 217 -1.16 -40.98 5.44
N ASP A 218 -1.97 -42.02 5.56
CA ASP A 218 -1.70 -43.44 5.27
C ASP A 218 -0.75 -44.20 6.21
N SER A 219 -1.35 -44.71 7.28
CA SER A 219 -0.97 -46.00 7.87
C SER A 219 -2.17 -46.96 7.87
N GLU A 220 -2.71 -47.32 6.71
CA GLU A 220 -3.64 -48.45 6.58
C GLU A 220 -3.51 -49.09 5.19
N GLY A 221 -3.08 -50.36 5.14
CA GLY A 221 -3.23 -51.17 3.93
C GLY A 221 -2.01 -51.93 3.39
N ALA A 222 -1.19 -52.55 4.24
CA ALA A 222 -0.29 -53.62 3.79
C ALA A 222 -0.11 -54.70 4.88
N SER A 223 -1.21 -55.37 5.23
CA SER A 223 -1.13 -56.70 5.85
C SER A 223 -2.38 -57.51 5.48
N ASN A 224 -2.10 -58.66 4.84
CA ASN A 224 -2.95 -59.81 4.48
C ASN A 224 -3.26 -59.95 3.00
#